data_AF-A0A8B9AXI0-F1
#
_entry.id   AF-A0A8B9AXI0-F1
#
_cell.length_a   1.000
_cell.length_b   1.000
_cell.length_c   1.000
_cell.angle_alpha   90.00
_cell.angle_beta   90.00
_cell.angle_gamma   90.00
#
_symmetry.space_group_name_H-M   'P 1'
#
loop_
_entity.id
_entity.type
_entity.pdbx_description
1 polymer ?
#
loop_
_entity_poly.entity_id
_entity_poly.type
_entity_poly.pdbx_seq_one_letter_code
_entity_poly.pdbx_strand_id
1 'polypeptide(L)'
;MPVLAYRCLVKEDDWAAPSFLFESVEQGSSGSNVGRYSVVGAQPAIEIVAKENMVTVMDHESGRRTEEFVEDPMQIPRKIMEGWKPQLIDELPNVFCGGWVGYFSYDTMRYVETKRLPFSNAPEDDRNLPDVHLGLYNDVIVFDHVEKVSFFSP
;
A
#
# COMPACT_ATOMS: atom_id res chain seq x y z
N MET A 1 8.64 -19.79 2.40
CA MET A 1 7.16 -19.75 2.27
C MET A 1 6.69 -18.36 2.66
N PRO A 2 5.83 -17.70 1.86
CA PRO A 2 5.47 -16.28 2.03
C PRO A 2 4.90 -15.95 3.42
N VAL A 3 3.99 -16.77 3.93
CA VAL A 3 3.37 -16.58 5.26
C VAL A 3 4.41 -16.57 6.39
N LEU A 4 5.43 -17.45 6.31
CA LEU A 4 6.50 -17.49 7.32
C LEU A 4 7.34 -16.21 7.27
N ALA A 5 7.65 -15.73 6.05
CA ALA A 5 8.41 -14.50 5.88
C ALA A 5 7.65 -13.27 6.40
N TYR A 6 6.34 -13.18 6.14
CA TYR A 6 5.48 -12.15 6.70
C TYR A 6 5.54 -12.13 8.24
N ARG A 7 5.42 -13.30 8.88
CA ARG A 7 5.53 -13.43 10.35
C ARG A 7 6.91 -13.07 10.92
N CYS A 8 7.97 -13.16 10.12
CA CYS A 8 9.30 -12.72 10.53
C CYS A 8 9.47 -11.20 10.41
N LEU A 9 8.78 -10.56 9.46
CA LEU A 9 8.86 -9.12 9.23
C LEU A 9 7.95 -8.32 10.18
N VAL A 10 6.80 -8.87 10.52
CA VAL A 10 5.81 -8.20 11.38
C VAL A 10 5.84 -8.83 12.76
N LYS A 11 6.17 -8.04 13.78
CA LYS A 11 6.14 -8.49 15.18
C LYS A 11 4.71 -8.79 15.60
N GLU A 12 4.49 -9.85 16.36
CA GLU A 12 3.14 -10.28 16.79
C GLU A 12 2.37 -9.20 17.56
N ASP A 13 3.07 -8.30 18.26
CA ASP A 13 2.46 -7.22 19.05
C ASP A 13 2.29 -5.89 18.28
N ASP A 14 2.77 -5.81 17.04
CA ASP A 14 2.77 -4.58 16.23
C ASP A 14 1.63 -4.57 15.20
N TRP A 15 0.41 -4.75 15.69
CA TRP A 15 -0.80 -4.86 14.87
C TRP A 15 -1.15 -3.57 14.11
N ALA A 16 -0.60 -2.44 14.55
CA ALA A 16 -0.82 -1.13 13.94
C ALA A 16 0.23 -0.81 12.85
N ALA A 17 1.35 -1.54 12.78
CA ALA A 17 2.36 -1.31 11.76
C ALA A 17 1.83 -1.68 10.37
N PRO A 18 1.86 -0.75 9.40
CA PRO A 18 1.44 -1.05 8.04
C PRO A 18 2.33 -2.14 7.42
N SER A 19 1.67 -3.18 6.92
CA SER A 19 2.29 -4.33 6.28
C SER A 19 1.29 -5.01 5.35
N PHE A 20 1.79 -5.81 4.41
CA PHE A 20 0.97 -6.53 3.45
C PHE A 20 1.58 -7.87 3.03
N LEU A 21 0.71 -8.77 2.60
CA LEU A 21 1.02 -10.00 1.90
C LEU A 21 0.02 -10.13 0.74
N PHE A 22 0.54 -10.08 -0.49
CA PHE A 22 -0.25 -10.33 -1.69
C PHE A 22 0.06 -11.71 -2.23
N GLU A 23 -1.00 -12.52 -2.34
CA GLU A 23 -0.98 -13.82 -3.00
C GLU A 23 -2.07 -13.84 -4.06
N SER A 24 -1.75 -14.37 -5.23
CA SER A 24 -2.73 -14.57 -6.30
C SER A 24 -3.07 -16.04 -6.42
N VAL A 25 -4.25 -16.37 -6.94
CA VAL A 25 -4.64 -17.72 -7.31
C VAL A 25 -5.14 -17.66 -8.75
N GLU A 26 -4.54 -18.50 -9.61
CA GLU A 26 -4.91 -18.60 -11.01
C GLU A 26 -5.71 -19.88 -11.24
N GLN A 27 -6.81 -19.79 -12.00
CA GLN A 27 -7.52 -20.98 -12.46
C GLN A 27 -6.72 -21.63 -13.60
N GLY A 28 -6.10 -22.77 -13.30
CA GLY A 28 -5.46 -23.63 -14.30
C GLY A 28 -6.40 -24.71 -14.82
N SER A 29 -5.98 -25.37 -15.90
CA SER A 29 -6.72 -26.46 -16.57
C SER A 29 -7.00 -27.68 -15.68
N SER A 30 -6.43 -27.75 -14.48
CA SER A 30 -6.54 -28.87 -13.53
C SER A 30 -6.97 -28.43 -12.12
N GLY A 31 -7.41 -27.18 -11.94
CA GLY A 31 -7.81 -26.63 -10.63
C GLY A 31 -7.20 -25.26 -10.34
N SER A 32 -7.42 -24.75 -9.11
CA SER A 32 -6.80 -23.52 -8.61
C SER A 32 -5.34 -23.77 -8.22
N ASN A 33 -4.40 -23.07 -8.85
CA ASN A 33 -2.99 -23.03 -8.44
C ASN A 33 -2.66 -21.66 -7.86
N VAL A 34 -1.78 -21.61 -6.86
CA VAL A 34 -1.20 -20.34 -6.40
C VAL A 34 -0.50 -19.69 -7.59
N GLY A 35 -0.79 -18.41 -7.81
CA GLY A 35 -0.17 -17.60 -8.86
C GLY A 35 1.35 -17.59 -8.69
N ARG A 36 2.09 -17.33 -9.78
CA ARG A 36 3.55 -17.51 -9.78
C ARG A 36 4.27 -16.71 -8.69
N TYR A 37 3.76 -15.53 -8.34
CA TYR A 37 4.41 -14.62 -7.40
C TYR A 37 3.57 -14.34 -6.15
N SER A 38 4.23 -14.30 -4.99
CA SER A 38 3.71 -13.63 -3.79
C SER A 38 4.61 -12.46 -3.42
N VAL A 39 4.03 -11.37 -2.95
CA VAL A 39 4.77 -10.15 -2.56
C VAL A 39 4.49 -9.85 -1.10
N VAL A 40 5.54 -9.52 -0.35
CA VAL A 40 5.48 -9.17 1.06
C VAL A 40 6.20 -7.85 1.28
N GLY A 41 5.59 -6.96 2.08
CA GLY A 41 6.23 -5.74 2.54
C GLY A 41 5.74 -5.36 3.93
N ALA A 42 6.60 -4.67 4.68
CA ALA A 42 6.32 -4.18 6.02
C ALA A 42 7.09 -2.87 6.23
N GLN A 43 6.66 -2.06 7.20
CA GLN A 43 7.37 -0.84 7.61
C GLN A 43 7.60 0.14 6.44
N PRO A 44 6.55 0.81 5.94
CA PRO A 44 6.70 1.76 4.85
C PRO A 44 7.62 2.91 5.27
N ALA A 45 8.35 3.48 4.32
CA ALA A 45 9.17 4.67 4.55
C ALA A 45 8.29 5.91 4.79
N ILE A 46 7.20 6.03 4.03
CA ILE A 46 6.21 7.10 4.17
C ILE A 46 4.82 6.49 4.26
N GLU A 47 3.99 7.01 5.14
CA GLU A 47 2.59 6.63 5.29
C GLU A 47 1.70 7.87 5.12
N ILE A 48 0.65 7.74 4.32
CA ILE A 48 -0.34 8.78 4.06
C ILE A 48 -1.68 8.24 4.54
N VAL A 49 -2.31 8.98 5.46
CA VAL A 49 -3.65 8.72 5.95
C VAL A 49 -4.49 9.97 5.69
N ALA A 50 -5.58 9.84 4.95
CA ALA A 50 -6.50 10.95 4.69
C ALA A 50 -7.91 10.61 5.17
N LYS A 51 -8.56 11.60 5.79
CA LYS A 51 -9.98 11.57 6.11
C LYS A 51 -10.58 12.92 5.75
N GLU A 52 -11.57 12.90 4.86
CA GLU A 52 -12.05 14.11 4.20
C GLU A 52 -10.86 14.92 3.64
N ASN A 53 -10.81 16.21 3.94
CA ASN A 53 -9.74 17.07 3.47
C ASN A 53 -8.52 17.11 4.39
N MET A 54 -8.53 16.38 5.51
CA MET A 54 -7.38 16.31 6.41
C MET A 54 -6.46 15.16 6.01
N VAL A 55 -5.22 15.49 5.66
CA VAL A 55 -4.18 14.52 5.28
C VAL A 55 -3.09 14.53 6.33
N THR A 56 -2.80 13.36 6.89
CA THR A 56 -1.64 13.08 7.72
C THR A 56 -0.58 12.38 6.89
N VAL A 57 0.64 12.92 6.86
CA VAL A 57 1.81 12.27 6.29
C VAL A 57 2.77 11.93 7.42
N MET A 58 3.15 10.67 7.53
CA MET A 58 4.13 10.16 8.48
C MET A 58 5.34 9.67 7.70
N ASP A 59 6.47 10.35 7.88
CA ASP A 59 7.77 9.94 7.37
C ASP A 59 8.47 9.16 8.49
N HIS A 60 8.54 7.85 8.33
CA HIS A 60 9.08 6.93 9.32
C HIS A 60 10.61 6.94 9.34
N GLU A 61 11.26 7.38 8.26
CA GLU A 61 12.73 7.52 8.20
C GLU A 61 13.19 8.73 9.02
N SER A 62 12.51 9.87 8.87
CA SER A 62 12.83 11.09 9.63
C SER A 62 12.08 11.21 10.96
N GLY A 63 11.09 10.34 11.21
CA GLY A 63 10.19 10.41 12.36
C GLY A 63 9.25 11.62 12.33
N ARG A 64 9.08 12.26 11.16
CA ARG A 64 8.29 13.48 11.01
C ARG A 64 6.84 13.16 10.71
N ARG A 65 5.94 13.79 11.46
CA ARG A 65 4.49 13.77 11.19
C ARG A 65 4.02 15.17 10.81
N THR A 66 3.30 15.27 9.69
CA THR A 66 2.70 16.53 9.23
C THR A 66 1.22 16.32 8.94
N GLU A 67 0.44 17.34 9.26
CA GLU A 67 -0.98 17.40 8.92
C GLU A 67 -1.20 18.60 8.00
N GLU A 68 -1.96 18.41 6.93
CA GLU A 68 -2.35 19.48 6.03
C GLU A 68 -3.79 19.30 5.54
N PHE A 69 -4.45 20.44 5.31
CA PHE A 69 -5.77 20.47 4.72
C PHE A 69 -5.65 20.62 3.20
N VAL A 70 -6.21 19.67 2.44
CA VAL A 70 -6.09 19.59 0.98
C VAL A 70 -7.45 19.25 0.37
N GLU A 71 -7.83 19.95 -0.70
CA GLU A 71 -9.10 19.68 -1.40
C GLU A 71 -9.17 18.26 -1.99
N ASP A 72 -8.05 17.76 -2.52
CA ASP A 72 -7.89 16.43 -3.09
C ASP A 72 -6.67 15.72 -2.45
N PRO A 73 -6.89 14.77 -1.51
CA PRO A 73 -5.82 14.00 -0.89
C PRO A 73 -4.95 13.20 -1.88
N MET A 74 -5.46 12.87 -3.07
CA MET A 74 -4.71 12.12 -4.09
C MET A 74 -3.51 12.90 -4.66
N GLN A 75 -3.49 14.22 -4.48
CA GLN A 75 -2.37 15.06 -4.89
C GLN A 75 -1.10 14.76 -4.09
N ILE A 76 -1.23 14.34 -2.82
CA ILE A 76 -0.07 14.10 -1.94
C ILE A 76 0.78 12.90 -2.38
N PRO A 77 0.23 11.68 -2.56
CA PRO A 77 1.03 10.56 -3.04
C PRO A 77 1.61 10.83 -4.44
N ARG A 78 0.91 11.59 -5.28
CA ARG A 78 1.38 11.98 -6.62
C ARG A 78 2.60 12.90 -6.54
N LYS A 79 2.56 13.95 -5.71
CA LYS A 79 3.70 14.87 -5.50
C LYS A 79 4.92 14.14 -4.94
N ILE A 80 4.73 13.23 -3.99
CA ILE A 80 5.83 12.46 -3.40
C ILE A 80 6.45 11.53 -4.46
N MET A 81 5.61 10.90 -5.28
CA MET A 81 6.06 10.00 -6.35
C MET A 81 6.89 10.71 -7.44
N GLU A 82 6.72 12.02 -7.66
CA GLU A 82 7.54 12.78 -8.62
C GLU A 82 9.04 12.76 -8.27
N GLY A 83 9.37 12.68 -6.98
CA GLY A 83 10.75 12.57 -6.48
C GLY A 83 11.22 11.12 -6.27
N TRP A 84 10.31 10.15 -6.28
CA TRP A 84 10.63 8.76 -6.00
C TRP A 84 11.10 8.04 -7.27
N LYS A 85 12.19 7.29 -7.17
CA LYS A 85 12.72 6.47 -8.25
C LYS A 85 12.90 5.04 -7.74
N PRO A 86 12.18 4.05 -8.29
CA PRO A 86 12.44 2.66 -7.94
C PRO A 86 13.84 2.27 -8.39
N GLN A 87 14.55 1.48 -7.59
CA GLN A 87 15.71 0.75 -8.10
C GLN A 87 15.21 -0.38 -8.99
N LEU A 88 15.47 -0.26 -10.28
CA LEU A 88 15.29 -1.35 -11.23
C LEU A 88 16.57 -2.19 -11.22
N ILE A 89 16.50 -3.36 -10.60
CA ILE A 89 17.58 -4.36 -10.62
C ILE A 89 17.25 -5.36 -11.72
N ASP A 90 18.15 -5.53 -12.70
CA ASP A 90 17.93 -6.38 -13.88
C ASP A 90 17.60 -7.86 -13.55
N GLU A 91 18.01 -8.31 -12.36
CA GLU A 91 17.79 -9.68 -11.87
C GLU A 91 16.41 -9.88 -11.20
N LEU A 92 15.66 -8.79 -10.95
CA LEU A 92 14.33 -8.87 -10.35
C LEU A 92 13.24 -9.12 -11.40
N PRO A 93 12.20 -9.90 -11.07
CA PRO A 93 11.00 -9.97 -11.89
C PRO A 93 10.39 -8.58 -12.08
N ASN A 94 9.95 -8.22 -13.29
CA ASN A 94 9.28 -6.95 -13.63
C ASN A 94 7.89 -6.76 -12.96
N VAL A 95 7.64 -7.40 -11.82
CA VAL A 95 6.31 -7.59 -11.22
C VAL A 95 6.02 -6.49 -10.20
N PHE A 96 6.92 -6.28 -9.22
CA PHE A 96 6.79 -5.24 -8.20
C PHE A 96 8.14 -4.98 -7.50
N CYS A 97 8.66 -3.76 -7.60
CA CYS A 97 9.91 -3.32 -6.96
C CYS A 97 9.64 -2.23 -5.92
N GLY A 98 8.56 -2.37 -5.16
CA GLY A 98 8.08 -1.36 -4.21
C GLY A 98 7.15 -0.32 -4.82
N GLY A 99 6.78 0.68 -4.00
CA GLY A 99 5.84 1.74 -4.34
C GLY A 99 4.70 1.89 -3.32
N TRP A 100 3.65 2.59 -3.73
CA TRP A 100 2.46 2.79 -2.90
C TRP A 100 1.64 1.50 -2.78
N VAL A 101 1.42 1.07 -1.54
CA VAL A 101 0.55 -0.05 -1.20
C VAL A 101 -0.39 0.37 -0.08
N GLY A 102 -1.67 0.02 -0.22
CA GLY A 102 -2.70 0.37 0.75
C GLY A 102 -4.07 0.32 0.11
N TYR A 103 -4.98 1.20 0.53
CA TYR A 103 -6.33 1.22 0.01
C TYR A 103 -6.88 2.63 -0.21
N PHE A 104 -7.86 2.70 -1.10
CA PHE A 104 -8.76 3.83 -1.29
C PHE A 104 -10.17 3.37 -0.92
N SER A 105 -10.82 4.07 0.02
CA SER A 105 -12.17 3.78 0.45
C SER A 105 -13.18 4.18 -0.63
N TYR A 106 -14.43 3.74 -0.48
CA TYR A 106 -15.52 4.15 -1.36
C TYR A 106 -15.72 5.68 -1.39
N ASP A 107 -15.53 6.35 -0.26
CA ASP A 107 -15.70 7.80 -0.15
C ASP A 107 -14.62 8.58 -0.90
N THR A 108 -13.55 7.93 -1.38
CA THR A 108 -12.57 8.55 -2.28
C THR A 108 -13.22 9.11 -3.55
N MET A 109 -14.34 8.53 -4.01
CA MET A 109 -15.05 9.04 -5.18
C MET A 109 -15.60 10.46 -4.98
N ARG A 110 -15.81 10.89 -3.74
CA ARG A 110 -16.33 12.22 -3.39
C ARG A 110 -15.35 13.34 -3.72
N TYR A 111 -14.04 13.07 -3.69
CA TYR A 111 -13.00 14.01 -4.14
C TYR A 111 -13.03 14.22 -5.66
N VAL A 112 -13.51 13.22 -6.42
CA VAL A 112 -13.58 13.27 -7.89
C VAL A 112 -14.90 13.88 -8.36
N GLU A 113 -16.01 13.46 -7.77
CA GLU A 113 -17.38 13.87 -8.15
C GLU A 113 -17.98 14.86 -7.14
N THR A 114 -17.22 15.90 -6.79
CA THR A 114 -17.57 16.88 -5.74
C THR A 114 -18.95 17.53 -5.94
N LYS A 115 -19.40 17.70 -7.18
CA LYS A 115 -20.73 18.26 -7.51
C LYS A 115 -21.88 17.27 -7.30
N ARG A 116 -21.64 15.97 -7.47
CA ARG A 116 -22.67 14.92 -7.41
C ARG A 116 -22.70 14.23 -6.05
N LEU A 117 -21.56 14.12 -5.39
CA LEU A 117 -21.36 13.39 -4.15
C LEU A 117 -20.64 14.26 -3.10
N PRO A 118 -21.18 15.43 -2.72
CA PRO A 118 -20.53 16.24 -1.69
C PRO A 118 -20.50 15.50 -0.34
N PHE A 119 -19.47 15.73 0.46
CA PHE A 119 -19.36 15.18 1.81
C PHE A 119 -20.52 15.59 2.72
N SER A 120 -21.09 16.78 2.51
CA SER A 120 -22.28 17.25 3.25
C SER A 120 -23.51 16.35 3.10
N ASN A 121 -23.57 15.54 2.03
CA ASN A 121 -24.67 14.62 1.75
C ASN A 121 -24.26 13.16 1.96
N ALA A 122 -23.12 12.91 2.60
CA ALA A 122 -22.71 11.56 2.95
C ALA A 122 -23.67 10.95 3.99
N PRO A 123 -23.94 9.64 3.93
CA PRO A 123 -24.50 8.92 5.07
C PRO A 123 -23.62 9.09 6.30
N GLU A 124 -24.19 8.82 7.48
CA GLU A 124 -23.43 8.76 8.72
C GLU A 124 -22.28 7.75 8.61
N ASP A 125 -21.07 8.17 9.00
CA ASP A 125 -19.89 7.32 9.01
C ASP A 125 -19.84 6.48 10.30
N ASP A 126 -20.29 5.24 10.19
CA ASP A 126 -20.39 4.29 11.30
C ASP A 126 -19.06 3.54 11.57
N ARG A 127 -18.08 3.63 10.66
CA ARG A 127 -16.82 2.88 10.74
C ARG A 127 -15.61 3.75 11.02
N ASN A 128 -15.71 5.05 10.76
CA ASN A 128 -14.64 6.03 10.94
C ASN A 128 -13.31 5.59 10.31
N LEU A 129 -13.39 4.98 9.12
CA LEU A 129 -12.21 4.51 8.38
C LEU A 129 -11.58 5.68 7.62
N PRO A 130 -10.26 5.72 7.48
CA PRO A 130 -9.61 6.62 6.54
C PRO A 130 -10.16 6.43 5.12
N ASP A 131 -10.26 7.54 4.39
CA ASP A 131 -10.65 7.50 2.99
C ASP A 131 -9.48 7.05 2.10
N VAL A 132 -8.26 7.41 2.50
CA VAL A 132 -7.03 6.94 1.87
C VAL A 132 -6.07 6.49 2.96
N HIS A 133 -5.49 5.30 2.79
CA HIS A 133 -4.39 4.84 3.64
C HIS A 133 -3.37 4.14 2.75
N LEU A 134 -2.21 4.77 2.56
CA LEU A 134 -1.15 4.27 1.69
C LEU A 134 0.19 4.28 2.42
N GLY A 135 0.96 3.21 2.27
CA GLY A 135 2.38 3.16 2.62
C GLY A 135 3.24 3.13 1.37
N LEU A 136 4.33 3.91 1.34
CA LEU A 136 5.39 3.84 0.34
C LEU A 136 6.43 2.84 0.83
N TYR A 137 6.47 1.68 0.19
CA TYR A 137 7.41 0.62 0.53
C TYR A 137 8.59 0.68 -0.45
N ASN A 138 9.77 0.97 0.07
CA ASN A 138 11.02 0.85 -0.70
C ASN A 138 11.42 -0.62 -0.77
N ASP A 139 11.39 -1.30 0.37
CA ASP A 139 11.78 -2.70 0.49
C ASP A 139 10.61 -3.67 0.33
N VAL A 140 10.74 -4.65 -0.57
CA VAL A 140 9.77 -5.75 -0.72
C VAL A 140 10.45 -7.11 -0.93
N ILE A 141 9.78 -8.17 -0.49
CA ILE A 141 10.18 -9.56 -0.76
C ILE A 141 9.22 -10.16 -1.78
N VAL A 142 9.77 -10.65 -2.89
CA VAL A 142 9.01 -11.34 -3.95
C VAL A 142 9.37 -12.81 -3.94
N PHE A 143 8.38 -13.68 -3.77
CA PHE A 143 8.53 -15.13 -3.88
C PHE A 143 8.13 -15.60 -5.27
N ASP A 144 9.00 -16.29 -6.00
CA ASP A 144 8.66 -17.01 -7.23
C ASP A 144 8.42 -18.50 -6.90
N HIS A 145 7.17 -18.94 -6.97
CA HIS A 145 6.77 -20.32 -6.66
C HIS A 145 7.16 -21.31 -7.75
N VAL A 146 7.41 -20.85 -8.97
CA VAL A 146 7.83 -21.68 -10.12
C VAL A 146 9.32 -21.98 -10.02
N GLU A 147 10.12 -20.93 -9.87
CA GLU A 147 11.59 -21.04 -9.77
C GLU A 147 12.06 -21.42 -8.35
N LYS A 148 11.16 -21.36 -7.35
CA LYS A 148 11.43 -21.65 -5.93
C LYS A 148 12.52 -20.77 -5.32
N VAL A 149 12.58 -19.52 -5.77
CA VAL A 149 13.50 -18.49 -5.27
C VAL A 149 12.73 -17.33 -4.67
N SER A 150 13.37 -16.61 -3.75
CA SER A 150 12.86 -15.36 -3.21
C SER A 150 13.84 -14.24 -3.49
N PHE A 151 13.32 -13.11 -3.91
CA PHE A 151 14.08 -11.91 -4.21
C PHE A 151 13.79 -10.83 -3.16
N PHE A 152 14.80 -10.02 -2.86
CA PHE A 152 14.69 -8.82 -2.05
C PHE A 152 14.96 -7.61 -2.94
N SER A 153 14.01 -6.69 -3.01
CA SER A 153 14.12 -5.43 -3.74
C SER A 153 14.27 -4.32 -2.70
N PRO A 154 15.46 -3.71 -2.56
CA PRO A 154 15.68 -2.53 -1.73
C PRO A 154 15.27 -1.20 -2.39
#